data_AF-A0A7C0ZX81-F1
#
_entry.id   AF-A0A7C0ZX81-F1
#
_cell.length_a   1.000
_cell.length_b   1.000
_cell.length_c   1.000
_cell.angle_alpha   90.00
_cell.angle_beta   90.00
_cell.angle_gamma   90.00
#
_symmetry.space_group_name_H-M   'P 1'
#
loop_
_entity.id
_entity.type
_entity.pdbx_description
1 polymer ?
#
loop_
_entity_poly.entity_id
_entity_poly.type
_entity_poly.pdbx_seq_one_letter_code
_entity_poly.pdbx_strand_id
1 'polypeptide(L)'
;MNPKNEDVPKAADIPTITQEMVTETNIEIAKRRAGRRGSPMENVVDATCHVYGSGSVSFVDDLVFEVVLTGERIVIPNLTGIRCSNCGDFAFDSDSSKIIDEHTGNKTAGGYECGILTVGAGKLGMYFPKDVLIVMEITKKGKAIVTPLSRRKMIVELY
;
A
#
# COMPACT_ATOMS: atom_id res chain seq x y z
N MET A 1 68.60 -30.49 -2.89
CA MET A 1 67.13 -30.43 -2.76
C MET A 1 66.81 -29.56 -1.56
N ASN A 2 66.31 -28.35 -1.77
CA ASN A 2 65.77 -27.47 -0.73
C ASN A 2 64.34 -27.09 -1.16
N PRO A 3 63.33 -27.20 -0.28
CA PRO A 3 61.97 -26.85 -0.65
C PRO A 3 61.83 -25.31 -0.68
N LYS A 4 60.98 -24.88 -1.61
CA LYS A 4 60.67 -23.50 -1.96
C LYS A 4 59.94 -22.82 -0.79
N ASN A 5 60.36 -21.60 -0.44
CA ASN A 5 59.55 -20.70 0.37
C ASN A 5 58.35 -20.23 -0.48
N GLU A 6 57.15 -20.59 -0.05
CA GLU A 6 55.90 -20.06 -0.59
C GLU A 6 55.61 -18.70 0.04
N ASP A 7 55.49 -17.67 -0.82
CA ASP A 7 55.04 -16.33 -0.44
C ASP A 7 53.55 -16.37 -0.05
N VAL A 8 53.27 -16.41 1.25
CA VAL A 8 51.93 -16.15 1.79
C VAL A 8 51.72 -14.62 1.85
N PRO A 9 50.69 -14.05 1.22
CA PRO A 9 50.42 -12.63 1.32
C PRO A 9 50.12 -12.26 2.78
N LYS A 10 50.88 -11.31 3.34
CA LYS A 10 50.62 -10.77 4.69
C LYS A 10 49.21 -10.19 4.73
N ALA A 11 48.40 -10.67 5.66
CA ALA A 11 47.08 -10.15 6.01
C ALA A 11 47.19 -8.78 6.70
N ALA A 12 47.75 -7.79 6.02
CA ALA A 12 47.83 -6.42 6.46
C ALA A 12 47.13 -5.56 5.41
N ASP A 13 45.91 -5.15 5.75
CA ASP A 13 45.12 -4.01 5.23
C ASP A 13 43.63 -4.33 5.10
N ILE A 14 43.06 -5.05 6.09
CA ILE A 14 41.62 -4.99 6.33
C ILE A 14 41.40 -3.83 7.31
N PRO A 15 40.85 -2.68 6.88
CA PRO A 15 40.62 -1.56 7.78
C PRO A 15 39.65 -2.02 8.88
N THR A 16 40.13 -1.99 10.12
CA THR A 16 39.31 -2.32 11.28
C THR A 16 38.40 -1.13 11.54
N ILE A 17 37.13 -1.25 11.16
CA ILE A 17 36.12 -0.22 11.47
C ILE A 17 35.96 -0.18 12.98
N THR A 18 36.35 0.93 13.59
CA THR A 18 36.20 1.12 15.04
C THR A 18 34.74 1.42 15.38
N GLN A 19 34.35 1.11 16.61
CA GLN A 19 33.00 1.37 17.11
C GLN A 19 32.65 2.88 17.06
N GLU A 20 33.66 3.75 17.19
CA GLU A 20 33.56 5.21 17.04
C GLU A 20 33.24 5.63 15.59
N MET A 21 33.88 5.01 14.59
CA MET A 21 33.55 5.28 13.18
C MET A 21 32.11 4.87 12.85
N VAL A 22 31.60 3.79 13.44
CA VAL A 22 30.20 3.37 13.28
C VAL A 22 29.25 4.36 13.93
N THR A 23 29.55 4.85 15.13
CA THR A 23 28.68 5.81 15.82
C THR A 23 28.66 7.16 15.11
N GLU A 24 29.80 7.67 14.66
CA GLU A 24 29.88 8.91 13.86
C GLU A 24 29.09 8.78 12.55
N THR A 25 29.24 7.66 11.84
CA THR A 25 28.48 7.38 10.61
C THR A 25 26.98 7.33 10.89
N ASN A 26 26.55 6.69 11.98
CA ASN A 26 25.15 6.63 12.36
C ASN A 26 24.59 8.00 12.75
N ILE A 27 25.36 8.83 13.45
CA ILE A 27 25.00 10.21 13.79
C ILE A 27 24.84 11.04 12.51
N GLU A 28 25.74 10.89 11.54
CA GLU A 28 25.67 11.62 10.28
C GLU A 28 24.48 11.17 9.41
N ILE A 29 24.20 9.86 9.36
CA ILE A 29 22.99 9.32 8.73
C ILE A 29 21.73 9.85 9.43
N ALA A 30 21.72 9.90 10.77
CA ALA A 30 20.60 10.42 11.55
C ALA A 30 20.38 11.93 11.28
N LYS A 31 21.46 12.72 11.19
CA LYS A 31 21.39 14.16 10.82
C LYS A 31 20.84 14.35 9.41
N ARG A 32 21.26 13.53 8.44
CA ARG A 32 20.72 13.56 7.06
C ARG A 32 19.24 13.17 7.00
N ARG A 33 18.79 12.24 7.86
CA ARG A 33 17.38 11.85 7.99
C ARG A 33 16.54 12.92 8.70
N ALA A 34 17.09 13.60 9.71
CA ALA A 34 16.38 14.63 10.48
C ALA A 34 16.01 15.87 9.65
N GLY A 35 16.69 16.12 8.53
CA GLY A 35 16.48 17.27 7.63
C GLY A 35 15.44 17.07 6.53
N ARG A 36 14.96 15.85 6.27
CA ARG A 36 13.84 15.59 5.33
C ARG A 36 12.54 15.41 6.10
N ARG A 37 11.99 16.50 6.64
CA ARG A 37 10.65 16.52 7.23
C ARG A 37 9.69 17.07 6.19
N GLY A 38 9.28 16.24 5.24
CA GLY A 38 8.37 16.61 4.18
C GLY A 38 8.16 15.43 3.26
N SER A 39 6.94 15.24 2.76
CA SER A 39 6.67 14.19 1.79
C SER A 39 7.56 14.39 0.56
N PRO A 40 8.11 13.32 -0.03
CA PRO A 40 8.81 13.43 -1.32
C PRO A 40 7.96 14.09 -2.42
N MET A 41 6.64 14.11 -2.26
CA MET A 41 5.67 14.63 -3.21
C MET A 41 5.13 16.02 -2.85
N GLU A 42 5.59 16.65 -1.77
CA GLU A 42 5.01 17.90 -1.24
C GLU A 42 4.99 19.06 -2.25
N ASN A 43 5.91 19.07 -3.22
CA ASN A 43 5.99 20.12 -4.26
C ASN A 43 5.28 19.76 -5.58
N VAL A 44 4.54 18.66 -5.63
CA VAL A 44 3.83 18.24 -6.86
C VAL A 44 2.56 19.06 -7.04
N VAL A 45 2.51 19.85 -8.12
CA VAL A 45 1.36 20.65 -8.53
C VAL A 45 1.14 20.48 -10.02
N ASP A 46 -0.12 20.37 -10.45
CA ASP A 46 -0.57 20.26 -11.84
C ASP A 46 0.14 19.17 -12.67
N ALA A 47 0.52 18.06 -12.04
CA ALA A 47 1.08 16.92 -12.74
C ALA A 47 0.02 16.24 -13.63
N THR A 48 0.48 15.56 -14.67
CA THR A 48 -0.39 14.91 -15.66
C THR A 48 -1.11 13.71 -15.05
N CYS A 49 -2.45 13.72 -15.10
CA CYS A 49 -3.26 12.58 -14.74
C CYS A 49 -3.15 11.48 -15.82
N HIS A 50 -2.77 10.26 -15.45
CA HIS A 50 -2.69 9.14 -16.38
C HIS A 50 -4.04 8.73 -16.99
N VAL A 51 -5.16 9.11 -16.36
CA VAL A 51 -6.52 8.78 -16.82
C VAL A 51 -7.05 9.80 -17.84
N TYR A 52 -6.77 11.10 -17.64
CA TYR A 52 -7.37 12.19 -18.43
C TYR A 52 -6.35 13.04 -19.20
N GLY A 53 -5.04 12.82 -19.01
CA GLY A 53 -3.97 13.53 -19.71
C GLY A 53 -3.83 15.03 -19.38
N SER A 54 -4.63 15.55 -18.43
CA SER A 54 -4.60 16.95 -17.98
C SER A 54 -3.71 17.13 -16.75
N GLY A 55 -3.12 18.32 -16.62
CA GLY A 55 -2.36 18.75 -15.44
C GLY A 55 -3.29 19.06 -14.28
N SER A 56 -3.75 18.02 -13.59
CA SER A 56 -4.77 18.13 -12.54
C SER A 56 -4.45 17.30 -11.30
N VAL A 57 -3.20 16.81 -11.19
CA VAL A 57 -2.72 16.02 -10.07
C VAL A 57 -1.91 16.91 -9.13
N SER A 58 -2.30 16.96 -7.87
CA SER A 58 -1.62 17.74 -6.83
C SER A 58 -1.34 16.90 -5.60
N PHE A 59 -0.37 17.34 -4.80
CA PHE A 59 -0.13 16.82 -3.47
C PHE A 59 -1.37 16.96 -2.56
N VAL A 60 -1.60 15.95 -1.72
CA VAL A 60 -2.61 15.93 -0.67
C VAL A 60 -2.10 15.17 0.56
N ASP A 61 -2.58 15.53 1.74
CA ASP A 61 -2.22 14.96 3.05
C ASP A 61 -3.43 14.37 3.81
N ASP A 62 -4.56 14.23 3.15
CA ASP A 62 -5.84 13.78 3.68
C ASP A 62 -6.30 12.43 3.10
N LEU A 63 -5.39 11.64 2.52
CA LEU A 63 -5.76 10.35 1.93
C LEU A 63 -6.13 9.34 3.03
N VAL A 64 -7.10 8.49 2.71
CA VAL A 64 -7.53 7.40 3.59
C VAL A 64 -7.28 6.08 2.89
N PHE A 65 -6.48 5.23 3.51
CA PHE A 65 -6.33 3.84 3.10
C PHE A 65 -7.35 2.98 3.84
N GLU A 66 -8.14 2.22 3.10
CA GLU A 66 -9.12 1.30 3.65
C GLU A 66 -9.04 -0.04 2.93
N VAL A 67 -8.84 -1.10 3.70
CA VAL A 67 -8.82 -2.49 3.24
C VAL A 67 -9.52 -3.39 4.24
N VAL A 68 -10.19 -4.43 3.73
CA VAL A 68 -10.70 -5.54 4.52
C VAL A 68 -9.77 -6.72 4.31
N LEU A 69 -9.22 -7.24 5.41
CA LEU A 69 -8.38 -8.44 5.45
C LEU A 69 -9.12 -9.50 6.26
N THR A 70 -8.56 -10.71 6.34
CA THR A 70 -9.22 -11.82 7.01
C THR A 70 -9.56 -11.49 8.47
N GLY A 71 -10.86 -11.24 8.75
CA GLY A 71 -11.36 -10.96 10.10
C GLY A 71 -11.17 -9.51 10.59
N GLU A 72 -10.65 -8.60 9.77
CA GLU A 72 -10.37 -7.23 10.19
C GLU A 72 -10.57 -6.20 9.07
N ARG A 73 -11.02 -5.00 9.47
CA ARG A 73 -11.08 -3.82 8.61
C ARG A 73 -10.02 -2.84 9.09
N ILE A 74 -9.08 -2.51 8.21
CA ILE A 74 -8.01 -1.56 8.49
C ILE A 74 -8.37 -0.24 7.80
N VAL A 75 -8.43 0.83 8.59
CA VAL A 75 -8.62 2.20 8.13
C VAL A 75 -7.45 3.04 8.64
N ILE A 76 -6.65 3.58 7.73
CA ILE A 76 -5.51 4.45 8.03
C ILE A 76 -5.80 5.82 7.42
N PRO A 77 -6.22 6.81 8.22
CA PRO A 77 -6.48 8.17 7.74
C PRO A 77 -5.19 9.02 7.68
N ASN A 78 -5.32 10.22 7.12
CA ASN A 78 -4.28 11.27 7.10
C ASN A 78 -2.97 10.80 6.46
N LEU A 79 -3.09 10.05 5.37
CA LEU A 79 -1.96 9.64 4.55
C LEU A 79 -1.66 10.70 3.47
N THR A 80 -0.40 10.77 3.10
CA THR A 80 0.14 11.70 2.11
C THR A 80 0.33 11.04 0.75
N GLY A 81 0.20 11.84 -0.29
CA GLY A 81 0.35 11.37 -1.66
C GLY A 81 -0.11 12.40 -2.68
N ILE A 82 -0.64 11.90 -3.79
CA ILE A 82 -1.16 12.72 -4.89
C ILE A 82 -2.60 12.33 -5.22
N ARG A 83 -3.43 13.32 -5.56
CA ARG A 83 -4.81 13.13 -5.99
C ARG A 83 -5.10 13.95 -7.23
N CYS A 84 -5.78 13.35 -8.19
CA CYS A 84 -6.31 14.05 -9.35
C CYS A 84 -7.61 14.77 -8.99
N SER A 85 -7.68 16.09 -9.15
CA SER A 85 -8.88 16.88 -8.90
C SER A 85 -10.03 16.57 -9.88
N ASN A 86 -9.71 16.15 -11.11
CA ASN A 86 -10.72 15.84 -12.14
C ASN A 86 -11.39 14.48 -11.93
N CYS A 87 -10.62 13.44 -11.57
CA CYS A 87 -11.14 12.07 -11.53
C CYS A 87 -11.19 11.44 -10.15
N GLY A 88 -10.56 12.07 -9.16
CA GLY A 88 -10.45 11.57 -7.80
C GLY A 88 -9.48 10.40 -7.64
N ASP A 89 -8.78 9.99 -8.70
CA ASP A 89 -7.77 8.93 -8.60
C ASP A 89 -6.55 9.42 -7.81
N PHE A 90 -5.93 8.52 -7.06
CA PHE A 90 -4.89 8.88 -6.10
C PHE A 90 -3.81 7.82 -5.98
N ALA A 91 -2.64 8.22 -5.49
CA ALA A 91 -1.55 7.34 -5.14
C ALA A 91 -0.89 7.83 -3.84
N PHE A 92 -0.47 6.89 -3.00
CA PHE A 92 0.25 7.18 -1.77
C PHE A 92 1.73 7.45 -2.05
N ASP A 93 2.36 8.31 -1.26
CA ASP A 93 3.80 8.47 -1.30
C ASP A 93 4.54 7.30 -0.63
N SER A 94 5.88 7.35 -0.63
CA SER A 94 6.70 6.27 -0.08
C SER A 94 6.57 6.09 1.42
N ASP A 95 6.31 7.16 2.18
CA ASP A 95 6.25 7.07 3.64
C ASP A 95 4.88 6.54 4.09
N SER A 96 3.81 7.03 3.46
CA SER A 96 2.47 6.47 3.60
C SER A 96 2.38 5.01 3.16
N SER A 97 3.07 4.64 2.07
CA SER A 97 3.14 3.23 1.63
C SER A 97 3.81 2.32 2.66
N LYS A 98 4.88 2.77 3.32
CA LYS A 98 5.51 1.99 4.42
C LYS A 98 4.54 1.80 5.59
N ILE A 99 3.82 2.85 5.98
CA ILE A 99 2.82 2.76 7.04
C ILE A 99 1.74 1.73 6.65
N ILE A 100 1.27 1.76 5.40
CA ILE A 100 0.32 0.75 4.90
C ILE A 100 0.93 -0.65 5.03
N ASP A 101 2.14 -0.86 4.50
CA ASP A 101 2.81 -2.17 4.51
C ASP A 101 3.07 -2.71 5.93
N GLU A 102 3.43 -1.85 6.89
CA GLU A 102 3.58 -2.25 8.30
C GLU A 102 2.28 -2.82 8.88
N HIS A 103 1.13 -2.29 8.45
CA HIS A 103 -0.18 -2.69 8.95
C HIS A 103 -0.83 -3.82 8.13
N THR A 104 -0.40 -4.04 6.88
CA THR A 104 -1.02 -5.03 5.97
C THR A 104 -0.10 -6.15 5.51
N GLY A 105 1.22 -5.97 5.52
CA GLY A 105 2.18 -6.83 4.82
C GLY A 105 2.23 -8.29 5.28
N ASN A 106 1.91 -8.56 6.54
CA ASN A 106 1.87 -9.91 7.10
C ASN A 106 0.47 -10.53 7.14
N LYS A 107 -0.53 -9.84 6.59
CA LYS A 107 -1.93 -10.24 6.70
C LYS A 107 -2.42 -10.78 5.37
N THR A 108 -3.10 -11.92 5.45
CA THR A 108 -3.65 -12.57 4.27
C THR A 108 -4.86 -11.79 3.78
N ALA A 109 -4.84 -11.42 2.50
CA ALA A 109 -6.04 -10.96 1.82
C ALA A 109 -7.14 -12.01 1.99
N GLY A 110 -8.23 -11.60 2.63
CA GLY A 110 -9.42 -12.42 2.83
C GLY A 110 -10.51 -11.96 1.88
N GLY A 111 -11.42 -12.86 1.53
CA GLY A 111 -12.58 -12.54 0.72
C GLY A 111 -12.93 -13.65 -0.25
N TYR A 112 -14.10 -13.52 -0.85
CA TYR A 112 -14.61 -14.44 -1.85
C TYR A 112 -14.77 -13.69 -3.17
N GLU A 113 -14.24 -14.26 -4.25
CA GLU A 113 -14.53 -13.75 -5.58
C GLU A 113 -15.99 -14.07 -5.94
N CYS A 114 -16.74 -13.06 -6.37
CA CYS A 114 -18.11 -13.20 -6.83
C CYS A 114 -18.19 -12.85 -8.31
N GLY A 115 -18.86 -13.70 -9.10
CA GLY A 115 -19.11 -13.41 -10.50
C GLY A 115 -20.21 -12.36 -10.66
N ILE A 116 -20.01 -11.41 -11.57
CA ILE A 116 -21.05 -10.49 -12.03
C ILE A 116 -21.50 -10.97 -13.41
N LEU A 117 -22.77 -11.33 -13.53
CA LEU A 117 -23.34 -11.89 -14.76
C LEU A 117 -24.63 -11.17 -15.13
N THR A 118 -24.95 -11.17 -16.43
CA THR A 118 -26.21 -10.63 -16.92
C THR A 118 -27.36 -11.57 -16.54
N VAL A 119 -28.27 -11.07 -15.71
CA VAL A 119 -29.60 -11.64 -15.50
C VAL A 119 -30.51 -10.93 -16.49
N GLY A 120 -31.21 -11.67 -17.34
CA GLY A 120 -31.90 -11.15 -18.53
C GLY A 120 -32.67 -9.83 -18.37
N ALA A 121 -32.93 -9.15 -19.50
CA ALA A 121 -33.47 -7.79 -19.56
C ALA A 121 -32.51 -6.70 -19.05
N GLY A 122 -31.20 -6.86 -19.32
CA GLY A 122 -30.18 -5.83 -19.07
C GLY A 122 -29.80 -5.64 -17.60
N LYS A 123 -30.20 -6.56 -16.71
CA LYS A 123 -29.84 -6.49 -15.29
C LYS A 123 -28.53 -7.25 -15.04
N LEU A 124 -27.79 -6.81 -14.04
CA LEU A 124 -26.62 -7.54 -13.54
C LEU A 124 -26.97 -8.20 -12.22
N GLY A 125 -26.44 -9.39 -12.01
CA GLY A 125 -26.57 -10.18 -10.79
C GLY A 125 -25.19 -10.56 -10.26
N MET A 126 -25.02 -10.45 -8.95
CA MET A 126 -23.84 -10.95 -8.25
C MET A 126 -24.12 -12.37 -7.75
N TYR A 127 -23.22 -13.30 -8.05
CA TYR A 127 -23.33 -14.69 -7.62
C TYR A 127 -22.32 -14.96 -6.50
N PHE A 128 -22.84 -15.15 -5.29
CA PHE A 128 -22.05 -15.48 -4.11
C PHE A 128 -21.65 -16.97 -4.13
N PRO A 129 -20.39 -17.31 -3.80
CA PRO A 129 -20.01 -18.69 -3.54
C PRO A 129 -20.85 -19.31 -2.43
N LYS A 130 -21.07 -20.63 -2.50
CA LYS A 130 -21.92 -21.36 -1.56
C LYS A 130 -21.49 -21.15 -0.11
N ASP A 131 -20.19 -21.06 0.14
CA ASP A 131 -19.65 -20.87 1.49
C ASP A 131 -20.03 -19.51 2.08
N VAL A 132 -20.06 -18.45 1.26
CA VAL A 132 -20.55 -17.12 1.69
C VAL A 132 -22.01 -17.19 2.10
N LEU A 133 -22.84 -17.87 1.30
CA LEU A 133 -24.27 -18.03 1.61
C LEU A 133 -24.48 -18.73 2.95
N ILE A 134 -23.62 -19.71 3.28
CA ILE A 134 -23.69 -20.47 4.54
C ILE A 134 -23.18 -19.61 5.70
N VAL A 135 -21.97 -19.05 5.58
CA VAL A 135 -21.31 -18.29 6.66
C VAL A 135 -22.08 -17.02 7.02
N MET A 136 -22.69 -16.35 6.03
CA MET A 136 -23.48 -15.14 6.24
C MET A 136 -24.99 -15.39 6.34
N GLU A 137 -25.43 -16.66 6.37
CA GLU A 137 -26.83 -17.05 6.49
C GLU A 137 -27.77 -16.41 5.44
N ILE A 138 -27.28 -16.23 4.22
CA ILE A 138 -28.00 -15.54 3.14
C ILE A 138 -29.12 -16.43 2.61
N THR A 139 -30.36 -15.93 2.65
CA THR A 139 -31.54 -16.67 2.17
C THR A 139 -32.15 -16.03 0.91
N LYS A 140 -32.96 -16.79 0.17
CA LYS A 140 -33.62 -16.34 -1.08
C LYS A 140 -34.53 -15.12 -0.94
N LYS A 141 -34.93 -14.76 0.28
CA LYS A 141 -35.81 -13.62 0.58
C LYS A 141 -35.12 -12.53 1.40
N GLY A 142 -33.84 -12.71 1.72
CA GLY A 142 -33.03 -11.68 2.34
C GLY A 142 -32.92 -10.47 1.42
N LYS A 143 -32.74 -9.31 2.02
CA LYS A 143 -32.53 -8.06 1.31
C LYS A 143 -31.15 -7.53 1.64
N ALA A 144 -30.66 -6.64 0.78
CA ALA A 144 -29.36 -6.01 0.96
C ALA A 144 -29.41 -4.52 0.61
N ILE A 145 -28.70 -3.70 1.39
CA ILE A 145 -28.43 -2.30 1.10
C ILE A 145 -27.05 -2.29 0.47
N VAL A 146 -26.97 -1.65 -0.70
CA VAL A 146 -25.70 -1.44 -1.40
C VAL A 146 -25.39 0.05 -1.35
N THR A 147 -24.34 0.41 -0.60
CA THR A 147 -23.88 1.79 -0.44
C THR A 147 -22.61 1.98 -1.27
N PRO A 148 -22.65 2.70 -2.41
CA PRO A 148 -21.45 2.98 -3.19
C PRO A 148 -20.55 3.96 -2.42
N LEU A 149 -19.27 3.60 -2.28
CA LEU A 149 -18.25 4.46 -1.66
C LEU A 149 -17.38 5.15 -2.73
N SER A 150 -17.10 4.46 -3.82
CA SER A 150 -16.32 4.98 -4.95
C SER A 150 -16.67 4.25 -6.24
N ARG A 151 -15.99 4.58 -7.34
CA ARG A 151 -16.15 3.85 -8.61
C ARG A 151 -15.77 2.36 -8.54
N ARG A 152 -15.04 1.95 -7.49
CA ARG A 152 -14.53 0.57 -7.35
C ARG A 152 -14.87 -0.08 -6.00
N LYS A 153 -15.55 0.64 -5.10
CA LYS A 153 -15.84 0.16 -3.75
C LYS A 153 -17.30 0.42 -3.40
N MET A 154 -17.94 -0.56 -2.79
CA MET A 154 -19.27 -0.46 -2.19
C MET A 154 -19.33 -1.31 -0.92
N ILE A 155 -20.19 -0.94 0.01
CA ILE A 155 -20.55 -1.73 1.18
C ILE A 155 -21.88 -2.44 0.89
N VAL A 156 -21.97 -3.71 1.26
CA VAL A 156 -23.20 -4.51 1.18
C VAL A 156 -23.60 -4.92 2.59
N GLU A 157 -24.77 -4.48 3.04
CA GLU A 157 -25.35 -4.82 4.34
C GLU A 157 -26.58 -5.70 4.14
N LEU A 158 -26.65 -6.85 4.82
CA LEU A 158 -27.74 -7.83 4.67
C LEU A 158 -28.76 -7.70 5.81
N TYR A 159 -30.04 -7.93 5.52
CA TYR A 159 -31.17 -7.91 6.47
C TYR A 159 -32.34 -8.80 6.06
#